data_AF-A0A1H3CPS0-F1
#
_entry.id   AF-A0A1H3CPS0-F1
#
_cell.length_a   1.000
_cell.length_b   1.000
_cell.length_c   1.000
_cell.angle_alpha   90.00
_cell.angle_beta   90.00
_cell.angle_gamma   90.00
#
_symmetry.space_group_name_H-M   'P 1'
#
loop_
_entity.id
_entity.type
_entity.pdbx_description
1 polymer ?
#
loop_
_entity_poly.entity_id
_entity_poly.type
_entity_poly.pdbx_seq_one_letter_code
_entity_poly.pdbx_strand_id
1 'polypeptide(L)'
;MDSFAQGLALIQRLGGAERPAVLDLFESLGEAEFGEACIGFIYGDVYHRPGLELPQRQLATIGALTALGYASAQLQFHAQAALNIGCGRRQIAEAIEIADSIAGTVTPTEFAGAADGDGLTTKEREIMAIAACVAIGTMIPRLRDHLRALLAAGGTRKEAVETLLHLAFYTGFPAALNAMIAARDVLTEKGS
;
A
#
# COMPACT_ATOMS: atom_id res chain seq x y z
N MET A 1 4.40 5.46 23.97
CA MET A 1 3.15 6.13 23.55
C MET A 1 2.13 5.03 23.38
N ASP A 2 0.88 5.23 23.81
CA ASP A 2 -0.19 4.25 23.56
C ASP A 2 -0.44 4.10 22.04
N SER A 3 -0.79 2.89 21.57
CA SER A 3 -0.93 2.60 20.14
C SER A 3 -1.99 3.49 19.49
N PHE A 4 -3.10 3.77 20.18
CA PHE A 4 -4.10 4.71 19.68
C PHE A 4 -3.54 6.14 19.54
N ALA A 5 -2.88 6.67 20.57
CA ALA A 5 -2.30 8.01 20.52
C ALA A 5 -1.26 8.17 19.38
N GLN A 6 -0.43 7.14 19.17
CA GLN A 6 0.53 7.10 18.07
C GLN A 6 -0.17 7.03 16.71
N GLY A 7 -1.19 6.19 16.59
CA GLY A 7 -1.99 6.05 15.37
C GLY A 7 -2.76 7.33 15.04
N LEU A 8 -3.35 7.97 16.03
CA LEU A 8 -4.07 9.24 15.91
C LEU A 8 -3.13 10.33 15.37
N ALA A 9 -1.94 10.48 15.96
CA ALA A 9 -0.94 11.44 15.50
C ALA A 9 -0.54 11.21 14.02
N LEU A 10 -0.40 9.94 13.61
CA LEU A 10 -0.07 9.61 12.23
C LEU A 10 -1.22 9.92 11.27
N ILE A 11 -2.44 9.47 11.55
CA ILE A 11 -3.58 9.71 10.64
C ILE A 11 -3.96 11.20 10.57
N GLN A 12 -3.75 11.98 11.63
CA GLN A 12 -3.87 13.45 11.60
C GLN A 12 -2.86 14.08 10.65
N ARG A 13 -1.59 13.66 10.71
CA ARG A 13 -0.54 14.10 9.78
C ARG A 13 -0.86 13.71 8.34
N LEU A 14 -1.35 12.50 8.12
CA LEU A 14 -1.73 12.01 6.79
C LEU A 14 -2.95 12.77 6.25
N GLY A 15 -3.99 12.95 7.05
CA GLY A 15 -5.23 13.60 6.64
C GLY A 15 -5.17 15.13 6.60
N GLY A 16 -4.22 15.74 7.29
CA GLY A 16 -4.15 17.20 7.45
C GLY A 16 -5.32 17.78 8.28
N ALA A 17 -5.93 16.95 9.14
CA ALA A 17 -7.08 17.32 9.95
C ALA A 17 -6.85 16.93 11.42
N GLU A 18 -7.30 17.76 12.35
CA GLU A 18 -7.19 17.51 13.79
C GLU A 18 -8.03 16.31 14.22
N ARG A 19 -9.24 16.16 13.66
CA ARG A 19 -10.10 15.01 13.93
C ARG A 19 -10.31 14.20 12.63
N PRO A 20 -9.83 12.95 12.56
CA PRO A 20 -10.06 12.09 11.42
C PRO A 20 -11.53 11.72 11.28
N ALA A 21 -12.11 11.93 10.09
CA ALA A 21 -13.53 11.67 9.82
C ALA A 21 -13.99 10.21 10.08
N VAL A 22 -13.05 9.26 10.06
CA VAL A 22 -13.35 7.85 10.37
C VAL A 22 -13.75 7.65 11.83
N LEU A 23 -13.25 8.47 12.76
CA LEU A 23 -13.67 8.42 14.17
C LEU A 23 -15.11 8.89 14.32
N ASP A 24 -15.48 10.00 13.66
CA ASP A 24 -16.84 10.53 13.69
C ASP A 24 -17.84 9.51 13.11
N LEU A 25 -17.45 8.80 12.05
CA LEU A 25 -18.25 7.73 11.47
C LEU A 25 -18.53 6.62 12.50
N PHE A 26 -17.50 6.06 13.14
CA PHE A 26 -17.68 5.00 14.11
C PHE A 26 -18.44 5.46 15.37
N GLU A 27 -18.14 6.66 15.87
CA GLU A 27 -18.85 7.25 17.01
C GLU A 27 -20.34 7.44 16.71
N SER A 28 -20.70 7.91 15.51
CA SER A 28 -22.10 8.09 15.11
C SER A 28 -22.90 6.78 15.07
N LEU A 29 -22.20 5.65 14.95
CA LEU A 29 -22.78 4.30 14.96
C LEU A 29 -22.76 3.65 16.35
N GLY A 30 -22.21 4.33 17.37
CA GLY A 30 -22.03 3.79 18.72
C GLY A 30 -20.81 2.88 18.88
N GLU A 31 -19.90 2.85 17.90
CA GLU A 31 -18.76 1.92 17.79
C GLU A 31 -17.42 2.65 17.98
N ALA A 32 -17.38 3.68 18.82
CA ALA A 32 -16.19 4.50 19.03
C ALA A 32 -14.96 3.67 19.43
N GLU A 33 -15.12 2.70 20.35
CA GLU A 33 -14.04 1.82 20.80
C GLU A 33 -13.44 1.00 19.65
N PHE A 34 -14.28 0.50 18.74
CA PHE A 34 -13.82 -0.22 17.56
C PHE A 34 -13.06 0.71 16.59
N GLY A 35 -13.54 1.95 16.40
CA GLY A 35 -12.85 2.95 15.61
C GLY A 35 -11.47 3.32 16.15
N GLU A 36 -11.35 3.49 17.47
CA GLU A 36 -10.07 3.72 18.15
C GLU A 36 -9.14 2.51 18.02
N ALA A 37 -9.65 1.29 18.20
CA ALA A 37 -8.89 0.06 18.01
C ALA A 37 -8.37 -0.08 16.57
N CYS A 38 -9.18 0.23 15.56
CA CYS A 38 -8.74 0.27 14.16
C CYS A 38 -7.60 1.28 13.95
N ILE A 39 -7.71 2.48 14.51
CA ILE A 39 -6.65 3.49 14.39
C ILE A 39 -5.36 3.05 15.10
N GLY A 40 -5.49 2.56 16.33
CA GLY A 40 -4.36 2.10 17.12
C GLY A 40 -3.63 0.95 16.43
N PHE A 41 -4.36 0.01 15.87
CA PHE A 41 -3.74 -1.12 15.20
C PHE A 41 -3.15 -0.75 13.83
N ILE A 42 -3.94 -0.11 12.95
CA ILE A 42 -3.50 0.19 11.58
C ILE A 42 -2.41 1.26 11.62
N TYR A 43 -2.70 2.43 12.16
CA TYR A 43 -1.79 3.57 12.10
C TYR A 43 -0.80 3.56 13.27
N GLY A 44 -1.18 3.06 14.43
CA GLY A 44 -0.29 2.96 15.60
C GLY A 44 0.71 1.83 15.45
N ASP A 45 0.28 0.62 15.10
CA ASP A 45 1.18 -0.54 15.07
C ASP A 45 1.70 -0.84 13.65
N VAL A 46 0.81 -1.10 12.69
CA VAL A 46 1.18 -1.63 11.36
C VAL A 46 2.05 -0.66 10.57
N TYR A 47 1.69 0.62 10.54
CA TYR A 47 2.47 1.67 9.87
C TYR A 47 3.85 1.92 10.51
N HIS A 48 4.01 1.61 11.79
CA HIS A 48 5.26 1.80 12.53
C HIS A 48 6.20 0.59 12.47
N ARG A 49 5.77 -0.52 11.83
CA ARG A 49 6.65 -1.65 11.60
C ARG A 49 7.84 -1.21 10.73
N PRO A 50 9.08 -1.63 11.06
CA PRO A 50 10.24 -1.25 10.26
C PRO A 50 10.25 -2.01 8.93
N GLY A 51 10.88 -1.45 7.91
CA GLY A 51 11.12 -2.13 6.63
C GLY A 51 10.35 -1.59 5.44
N LEU A 52 9.33 -0.75 5.66
CA LEU A 52 8.78 0.12 4.62
C LEU A 52 8.68 1.54 5.14
N GLU A 53 9.18 2.47 4.34
CA GLU A 53 9.06 3.90 4.60
C GLU A 53 7.63 4.38 4.35
N LEU A 54 7.25 5.47 5.02
CA LEU A 54 5.89 6.01 4.94
C LEU A 54 5.42 6.34 3.50
N PRO A 55 6.26 6.91 2.61
CA PRO A 55 5.92 7.08 1.20
C PRO A 55 5.59 5.76 0.50
N GLN A 56 6.40 4.71 0.72
CA GLN A 56 6.18 3.39 0.11
C GLN A 56 4.86 2.78 0.59
N ARG A 57 4.49 2.96 1.87
CA ARG A 57 3.20 2.52 2.43
C ARG A 57 2.02 3.21 1.76
N GLN A 58 2.07 4.54 1.60
CA GLN A 58 1.00 5.28 0.92
C GLN A 58 0.86 4.86 -0.54
N LEU A 59 1.98 4.75 -1.25
CA LEU A 59 1.98 4.29 -2.63
C LEU A 59 1.37 2.88 -2.71
N ALA A 60 1.78 1.92 -1.86
CA ALA A 60 1.25 0.55 -1.87
C ALA A 60 -0.26 0.54 -1.62
N THR A 61 -0.73 1.34 -0.68
CA THR A 61 -2.17 1.51 -0.43
C THR A 61 -2.90 2.09 -1.65
N ILE A 62 -2.36 3.11 -2.32
CA ILE A 62 -2.94 3.67 -3.55
C ILE A 62 -3.04 2.59 -4.63
N GLY A 63 -1.96 1.86 -4.90
CA GLY A 63 -1.97 0.79 -5.92
C GLY A 63 -3.00 -0.30 -5.63
N ALA A 64 -3.13 -0.71 -4.37
CA ALA A 64 -4.15 -1.68 -3.96
C ALA A 64 -5.57 -1.14 -4.10
N LEU A 65 -5.84 0.09 -3.65
CA LEU A 65 -7.17 0.70 -3.70
C LEU A 65 -7.62 0.96 -5.15
N THR A 66 -6.70 1.34 -6.04
CA THR A 66 -6.96 1.45 -7.48
C THR A 66 -7.34 0.10 -8.06
N ALA A 67 -6.56 -0.95 -7.79
CA ALA A 67 -6.83 -2.30 -8.30
C ALA A 67 -8.14 -2.91 -7.77
N LEU A 68 -8.58 -2.54 -6.56
CA LEU A 68 -9.91 -2.92 -6.05
C LEU A 68 -11.06 -2.26 -6.83
N GLY A 69 -10.87 -1.04 -7.33
CA GLY A 69 -11.82 -0.35 -8.21
C GLY A 69 -13.11 0.20 -7.59
N TYR A 70 -13.39 -0.10 -6.31
CA TYR A 70 -14.62 0.36 -5.63
C TYR A 70 -14.37 1.31 -4.44
N ALA A 71 -13.13 1.46 -3.98
CA ALA A 71 -12.79 2.14 -2.73
C ALA A 71 -12.46 3.65 -2.91
N SER A 72 -13.24 4.38 -3.72
CA SER A 72 -12.90 5.74 -4.18
C SER A 72 -12.63 6.74 -3.05
N ALA A 73 -13.40 6.71 -1.96
CA ALA A 73 -13.18 7.62 -0.82
C ALA A 73 -11.84 7.36 -0.12
N GLN A 74 -11.46 6.09 0.03
CA GLN A 74 -10.16 5.70 0.59
C GLN A 74 -9.02 6.07 -0.38
N LEU A 75 -9.21 5.85 -1.68
CA LEU A 75 -8.21 6.22 -2.69
C LEU A 75 -7.95 7.74 -2.68
N GLN A 76 -9.00 8.56 -2.58
CA GLN A 76 -8.89 10.00 -2.45
C GLN A 76 -8.12 10.40 -1.18
N PHE A 77 -8.46 9.81 -0.03
CA PHE A 77 -7.75 10.06 1.23
C PHE A 77 -6.27 9.74 1.11
N HIS A 78 -5.92 8.55 0.61
CA HIS A 78 -4.54 8.10 0.51
C HIS A 78 -3.72 8.84 -0.55
N ALA A 79 -4.33 9.25 -1.66
CA ALA A 79 -3.69 10.14 -2.64
C ALA A 79 -3.36 11.52 -2.03
N GLN A 80 -4.29 12.11 -1.28
CA GLN A 80 -4.02 13.37 -0.58
C GLN A 80 -3.00 13.19 0.55
N ALA A 81 -3.06 12.08 1.28
CA ALA A 81 -2.12 11.77 2.34
C ALA A 81 -0.69 11.60 1.81
N ALA A 82 -0.52 10.98 0.65
CA ALA A 82 0.77 10.89 -0.04
C ALA A 82 1.35 12.28 -0.34
N LEU A 83 0.52 13.22 -0.83
CA LEU A 83 0.95 14.61 -1.04
C LEU A 83 1.36 15.28 0.27
N ASN A 84 0.59 15.09 1.34
CA ASN A 84 0.85 15.70 2.66
C ASN A 84 2.18 15.24 3.28
N ILE A 85 2.71 14.07 2.88
CA ILE A 85 4.00 13.54 3.33
C ILE A 85 5.13 13.72 2.32
N GLY A 86 4.89 14.45 1.23
CA GLY A 86 5.92 14.85 0.27
C GLY A 86 6.05 13.98 -0.98
N CYS A 87 5.14 13.03 -1.24
CA CYS A 87 5.11 12.34 -2.53
C CYS A 87 4.72 13.33 -3.66
N GLY A 88 5.31 13.15 -4.84
CA GLY A 88 5.00 13.93 -6.03
C GLY A 88 3.69 13.51 -6.69
N ARG A 89 3.02 14.46 -7.37
CA ARG A 89 1.81 14.16 -8.17
C ARG A 89 2.08 13.13 -9.26
N ARG A 90 3.26 13.17 -9.90
CA ARG A 90 3.65 12.21 -10.93
C ARG A 90 3.80 10.79 -10.35
N GLN A 91 4.41 10.65 -9.17
CA GLN A 91 4.50 9.36 -8.47
C GLN A 91 3.11 8.73 -8.21
N ILE A 92 2.14 9.54 -7.78
CA ILE A 92 0.76 9.08 -7.52
C ILE A 92 0.07 8.69 -8.83
N ALA A 93 0.19 9.51 -9.88
CA ALA A 93 -0.36 9.19 -11.19
C ALA A 93 0.23 7.89 -11.76
N GLU A 94 1.55 7.72 -11.66
CA GLU A 94 2.24 6.50 -12.10
C GLU A 94 1.79 5.27 -11.30
N ALA A 95 1.56 5.39 -9.99
CA ALA A 95 1.04 4.29 -9.18
C ALA A 95 -0.36 3.84 -9.63
N ILE A 96 -1.23 4.78 -9.99
CA ILE A 96 -2.58 4.50 -10.54
C ILE A 96 -2.47 3.82 -11.91
N GLU A 97 -1.64 4.37 -12.81
CA GLU A 97 -1.40 3.80 -14.14
C GLU A 97 -0.89 2.35 -14.09
N ILE A 98 0.07 2.06 -13.19
CA ILE A 98 0.58 0.69 -12.96
C ILE A 98 -0.54 -0.23 -12.49
N ALA A 99 -1.32 0.18 -11.49
CA ALA A 99 -2.38 -0.63 -10.93
C ALA A 99 -3.48 -0.92 -11.96
N ASP A 100 -3.89 0.07 -12.75
CA ASP A 100 -4.87 -0.08 -13.84
C ASP A 100 -4.38 -1.03 -14.94
N SER A 101 -3.11 -0.90 -15.34
CA SER A 101 -2.49 -1.82 -16.31
C SER A 101 -2.48 -3.26 -15.79
N ILE A 102 -2.26 -3.46 -14.49
CA ILE A 102 -2.28 -4.79 -13.87
C ILE A 102 -3.70 -5.35 -13.79
N ALA A 103 -4.68 -4.52 -13.45
CA ALA A 103 -6.10 -4.90 -13.43
C ALA A 103 -6.68 -5.16 -14.83
N GLY A 104 -5.98 -4.75 -15.89
CA GLY A 104 -6.39 -4.95 -17.28
C GLY A 104 -7.46 -3.95 -17.74
N THR A 105 -7.60 -2.82 -17.03
CA THR A 105 -8.55 -1.75 -17.38
C THR A 105 -7.98 -0.81 -18.46
N VAL A 106 -6.66 -0.81 -18.64
CA VAL A 106 -5.93 -0.02 -19.64
C VAL A 106 -4.86 -0.90 -20.29
N THR A 107 -4.64 -0.72 -21.60
CA THR A 107 -3.52 -1.35 -22.32
C THR A 107 -2.19 -0.96 -21.68
N PRO A 108 -1.20 -1.86 -21.55
CA PRO A 108 0.11 -1.51 -21.00
C PRO A 108 0.70 -0.34 -21.77
N THR A 109 0.76 0.83 -21.15
CA THR A 109 1.59 1.93 -21.65
C THR A 109 3.03 1.53 -21.38
N GLU A 110 3.91 1.66 -22.38
CA GLU A 110 5.34 1.62 -22.10
C GLU A 110 5.61 2.71 -21.05
N PHE A 111 6.06 2.32 -19.87
CA PHE A 111 6.49 3.26 -18.85
C PHE A 111 7.74 3.95 -19.40
N ALA A 112 7.55 5.08 -20.07
CA ALA A 112 8.63 6.01 -20.33
C ALA A 112 9.19 6.37 -18.96
N GLY A 113 10.34 5.78 -18.61
CA GLY A 113 11.01 6.06 -17.35
C GLY A 113 11.06 7.57 -17.19
N ALA A 114 10.55 8.06 -16.06
CA ALA A 114 10.49 9.48 -15.78
C ALA A 114 11.84 10.10 -16.13
N ALA A 115 11.86 10.92 -17.19
CA ALA A 115 13.10 11.44 -17.77
C ALA A 115 13.87 12.33 -16.78
N ASP A 116 13.20 12.80 -15.72
CA ASP A 116 13.67 13.86 -14.84
C ASP A 116 13.58 13.54 -13.33
N GLY A 117 13.41 12.26 -12.95
CA GLY A 117 13.44 11.84 -11.53
C GLY A 117 12.23 12.23 -10.68
N ASP A 118 11.12 12.65 -11.30
CA ASP A 118 9.86 13.04 -10.65
C ASP A 118 8.86 11.89 -10.46
N GLY A 119 9.16 10.72 -11.05
CA GLY A 119 8.34 9.51 -10.99
C GLY A 119 8.82 8.48 -9.97
N LEU A 120 8.19 7.31 -10.01
CA LEU A 120 8.54 6.19 -9.15
C LEU A 120 9.92 5.62 -9.51
N THR A 121 10.69 5.28 -8.49
CA THR A 121 11.87 4.43 -8.65
C THR A 121 11.46 3.02 -9.09
N THR A 122 12.37 2.27 -9.71
CA THR A 122 12.11 0.87 -10.08
C THR A 122 11.61 0.05 -8.89
N LYS A 123 12.21 0.24 -7.71
CA LYS A 123 11.80 -0.44 -6.48
C LYS A 123 10.35 -0.09 -6.10
N GLU A 124 9.97 1.19 -6.16
CA GLU A 124 8.59 1.61 -5.86
C GLU A 124 7.58 1.07 -6.87
N ARG A 125 7.93 1.02 -8.18
CA ARG A 125 7.08 0.40 -9.20
C ARG A 125 6.75 -1.05 -8.86
N GLU A 126 7.73 -1.83 -8.43
CA GLU A 126 7.50 -3.23 -8.05
C GLU A 126 6.65 -3.37 -6.79
N ILE A 127 6.82 -2.48 -5.79
CA ILE A 127 5.92 -2.44 -4.63
C ILE A 127 4.48 -2.16 -5.07
N MET A 128 4.26 -1.28 -6.05
CA MET A 128 2.92 -0.98 -6.58
C MET A 128 2.32 -2.17 -7.29
N ALA A 129 3.14 -2.83 -8.10
CA ALA A 129 2.70 -3.97 -8.87
C ALA A 129 2.34 -5.16 -7.97
N ILE A 130 3.12 -5.40 -6.92
CA ILE A 130 2.79 -6.35 -5.86
C ILE A 130 1.45 -5.96 -5.23
N ALA A 131 1.27 -4.71 -4.83
CA ALA A 131 0.05 -4.27 -4.16
C ALA A 131 -1.21 -4.47 -5.00
N ALA A 132 -1.15 -4.13 -6.30
CA ALA A 132 -2.24 -4.39 -7.24
C ALA A 132 -2.52 -5.90 -7.41
N CYS A 133 -1.48 -6.73 -7.54
CA CYS A 133 -1.66 -8.19 -7.65
C CYS A 133 -2.31 -8.80 -6.39
N VAL A 134 -1.93 -8.31 -5.20
CA VAL A 134 -2.51 -8.74 -3.92
C VAL A 134 -3.98 -8.34 -3.85
N ALA A 135 -4.32 -7.10 -4.22
CA ALA A 135 -5.69 -6.60 -4.21
C ALA A 135 -6.63 -7.41 -5.12
N ILE A 136 -6.16 -7.84 -6.29
CA ILE A 136 -6.92 -8.69 -7.21
C ILE A 136 -7.07 -10.12 -6.66
N GLY A 137 -6.12 -10.57 -5.82
CA GLY A 137 -6.18 -11.83 -5.07
C GLY A 137 -5.96 -13.11 -5.87
N THR A 138 -6.06 -13.07 -7.20
CA THR A 138 -5.92 -14.24 -8.10
C THR A 138 -4.67 -14.17 -9.01
N MET A 139 -3.91 -13.08 -8.96
CA MET A 139 -2.74 -12.81 -9.83
C MET A 139 -1.45 -13.49 -9.35
N ILE A 140 -1.52 -14.72 -8.83
CA ILE A 140 -0.37 -15.37 -8.18
C ILE A 140 0.89 -15.49 -9.06
N PRO A 141 0.82 -15.87 -10.36
CA PRO A 141 2.00 -15.89 -11.21
C PRO A 141 2.66 -14.52 -11.37
N ARG A 142 1.87 -13.48 -11.67
CA ARG A 142 2.37 -12.10 -11.80
C ARG A 142 2.93 -11.57 -10.49
N LEU A 143 2.28 -11.87 -9.36
CA LEU A 143 2.78 -11.53 -8.03
C LEU A 143 4.18 -12.12 -7.81
N ARG A 144 4.40 -13.39 -8.18
CA ARG A 144 5.73 -14.01 -8.05
C ARG A 144 6.78 -13.29 -8.90
N ASP A 145 6.42 -12.90 -10.11
CA ASP A 145 7.33 -12.18 -11.01
C ASP A 145 7.70 -10.80 -10.44
N HIS A 146 6.72 -10.03 -9.94
CA HIS A 146 6.97 -8.73 -9.31
C HIS A 146 7.74 -8.84 -7.99
N LEU A 147 7.56 -9.92 -7.21
CA LEU A 147 8.39 -10.19 -6.03
C LEU A 147 9.85 -10.43 -6.41
N ARG A 148 10.13 -11.16 -7.49
CA ARG A 148 11.50 -11.35 -7.99
C ARG A 148 12.07 -10.05 -8.56
N ALA A 149 11.27 -9.29 -9.30
CA ALA A 149 11.67 -8.00 -9.85
C ALA A 149 11.99 -6.99 -8.73
N LEU A 150 11.22 -6.97 -7.63
CA LEU A 150 11.51 -6.15 -6.45
C LEU A 150 12.91 -6.46 -5.90
N LEU A 151 13.25 -7.74 -5.72
CA LEU A 151 14.56 -8.16 -5.23
C LEU A 151 15.67 -7.77 -6.22
N ALA A 152 15.43 -7.94 -7.52
CA ALA A 152 16.37 -7.54 -8.57
C ALA A 152 16.59 -6.01 -8.62
N ALA A 153 15.57 -5.23 -8.27
CA ALA A 153 15.64 -3.77 -8.14
C ALA A 153 16.31 -3.29 -6.84
N GLY A 154 16.91 -4.19 -6.06
CA GLY A 154 17.58 -3.88 -4.79
C GLY A 154 16.63 -3.79 -3.59
N GLY A 155 15.37 -4.18 -3.75
CA GLY A 155 14.44 -4.37 -2.65
C GLY A 155 14.82 -5.57 -1.78
N THR A 156 14.40 -5.51 -0.52
CA THR A 156 14.71 -6.53 0.48
C THR A 156 13.54 -7.50 0.67
N ARG A 157 13.86 -8.70 1.19
CA ARG A 157 12.84 -9.64 1.68
C ARG A 157 11.91 -9.00 2.70
N LYS A 158 12.45 -8.11 3.53
CA LYS A 158 11.70 -7.39 4.55
C LYS A 158 10.71 -6.42 3.93
N GLU A 159 11.12 -5.60 2.96
CA GLU A 159 10.21 -4.73 2.19
C GLU A 159 9.06 -5.52 1.54
N ALA A 160 9.37 -6.69 0.96
CA ALA A 160 8.36 -7.56 0.36
C ALA A 160 7.33 -8.03 1.41
N VAL A 161 7.80 -8.61 2.52
CA VAL A 161 6.92 -9.12 3.59
C VAL A 161 6.11 -7.99 4.22
N GLU A 162 6.72 -6.83 4.50
CA GLU A 162 6.02 -5.69 5.08
C GLU A 162 4.97 -5.11 4.13
N THR A 163 5.18 -5.17 2.81
CA THR A 163 4.15 -4.79 1.83
C THR A 163 2.92 -5.69 1.99
N LEU A 164 3.12 -7.01 2.09
CA LEU A 164 2.01 -7.95 2.22
C LEU A 164 1.26 -7.83 3.55
N LEU A 165 2.00 -7.63 4.65
CA LEU A 165 1.41 -7.41 5.97
C LEU A 165 0.62 -6.10 6.03
N HIS A 166 1.14 -5.03 5.42
CA HIS A 166 0.45 -3.74 5.32
C HIS A 166 -0.87 -3.86 4.56
N LEU A 167 -0.88 -4.65 3.48
CA LEU A 167 -2.05 -4.81 2.61
C LEU A 167 -3.18 -5.64 3.24
N ALA A 168 -2.93 -6.42 4.29
CA ALA A 168 -3.98 -7.20 4.95
C ALA A 168 -5.20 -6.37 5.39
N PHE A 169 -5.00 -5.09 5.73
CA PHE A 169 -6.08 -4.16 6.11
C PHE A 169 -6.80 -3.56 4.90
N TYR A 170 -6.08 -3.36 3.81
CA TYR A 170 -6.59 -2.68 2.63
C TYR A 170 -7.26 -3.63 1.64
N THR A 171 -6.73 -4.84 1.49
CA THR A 171 -7.21 -5.85 0.55
C THR A 171 -7.96 -7.00 1.21
N GLY A 172 -8.00 -7.00 2.55
CA GLY A 172 -8.53 -8.10 3.35
C GLY A 172 -7.50 -9.21 3.61
N PHE A 173 -7.62 -9.82 4.79
CA PHE A 173 -6.68 -10.85 5.27
C PHE A 173 -6.52 -12.06 4.34
N PRO A 174 -7.58 -12.63 3.71
CA PRO A 174 -7.42 -13.77 2.82
C PRO A 174 -6.54 -13.49 1.59
N ALA A 175 -6.70 -12.31 0.98
CA ALA A 175 -5.91 -11.92 -0.19
C ALA A 175 -4.42 -11.76 0.17
N ALA A 176 -4.15 -11.09 1.30
CA ALA A 176 -2.79 -10.96 1.83
C ALA A 176 -2.17 -12.31 2.22
N LEU A 177 -2.97 -13.24 2.79
CA LEU A 177 -2.49 -14.57 3.16
C LEU A 177 -2.10 -15.41 1.93
N ASN A 178 -2.91 -15.39 0.87
CA ASN A 178 -2.57 -16.02 -0.40
C ASN A 178 -1.25 -15.49 -0.96
N ALA A 179 -1.06 -14.16 -0.87
CA ALA A 179 0.17 -13.52 -1.30
C ALA A 179 1.38 -13.91 -0.45
N MET A 180 1.21 -14.03 0.88
CA MET A 180 2.26 -14.48 1.80
C MET A 180 2.71 -15.92 1.49
N ILE A 181 1.79 -16.81 1.12
CA ILE A 181 2.12 -18.17 0.68
C ILE A 181 2.96 -18.12 -0.60
N ALA A 182 2.54 -17.35 -1.60
CA ALA A 182 3.29 -17.19 -2.84
C ALA A 182 4.67 -16.56 -2.62
N ALA A 183 4.75 -15.58 -1.71
CA ALA A 183 6.00 -14.93 -1.35
C ALA A 183 6.95 -15.85 -0.63
N ARG A 184 6.46 -16.71 0.28
CA ARG A 184 7.30 -17.74 0.91
C ARG A 184 8.03 -18.55 -0.15
N ASP A 185 7.33 -19.01 -1.19
CA ASP A 185 7.94 -19.82 -2.25
C ASP A 185 9.08 -19.02 -2.92
N VAL A 186 8.79 -17.82 -3.44
CA VAL A 186 9.76 -16.94 -4.14
C VAL A 186 10.94 -16.56 -3.25
N LEU A 187 10.66 -16.22 -1.99
CA LEU A 187 11.70 -15.85 -1.06
C LEU A 187 12.54 -17.11 -0.74
N THR A 188 11.99 -18.31 -0.62
CA THR A 188 12.82 -19.49 -0.39
C THR A 188 13.58 -20.00 -1.63
N GLU A 189 13.26 -19.49 -2.83
CA GLU A 189 13.83 -19.97 -4.10
C GLU A 189 15.35 -19.83 -4.23
N LYS A 190 16.06 -19.03 -3.39
CA LYS A 190 17.52 -19.18 -3.20
C LYS A 190 18.16 -18.36 -2.07
N GLY A 191 18.82 -19.09 -1.17
CA GLY A 191 20.23 -18.88 -0.82
C GLY A 191 21.04 -20.06 -1.38
N SER A 192 21.34 -20.04 -2.69
CA SER A 192 22.28 -20.95 -3.39
C SER A 192 22.86 -20.29 -4.62
#